data_AF-A0A2A2WIB8-F1
#
_entry.id   AF-A0A2A2WIB8-F1
#
_cell.length_a   1.000
_cell.length_b   1.000
_cell.length_c   1.000
_cell.angle_alpha   90.00
_cell.angle_beta   90.00
_cell.angle_gamma   90.00
#
_symmetry.space_group_name_H-M   'P 1'
#
loop_
_entity.id
_entity.type
_entity.pdbx_description
1 polymer ?
#
loop_
_entity_poly.entity_id
_entity_poly.type
_entity_poly.pdbx_seq_one_letter_code
_entity_poly.pdbx_strand_id
1 'polypeptide(L)'
;MAGDYHGWDQEGDRWRFADTVGRPKNESVFVIEDFGEPTSARQALSAIMSAMAQFKNRVQVVQTDRNNRLIRKLKEASLLRVADIKVGQTQQWGVLGVHPKRPTPKRSKWKFWAS
;
A
#
# COMPACT_ATOMS: atom_id res chain seq x y z
N MET A 1 -11.11 -19.39 -12.77
CA MET A 1 -9.75 -19.12 -12.25
C MET A 1 -9.90 -18.61 -10.83
N ALA A 2 -9.63 -19.44 -9.83
CA ALA A 2 -9.61 -18.97 -8.44
C ALA A 2 -8.32 -18.16 -8.27
N GLY A 3 -8.45 -16.84 -8.09
CA GLY A 3 -7.32 -16.02 -7.65
C GLY A 3 -6.86 -16.49 -6.28
N ASP A 4 -5.56 -16.43 -6.02
CA ASP A 4 -5.01 -16.78 -4.71
C ASP A 4 -5.64 -15.86 -3.65
N TYR A 5 -6.29 -16.46 -2.65
CA TYR A 5 -6.91 -15.73 -1.55
C TYR A 5 -5.83 -15.20 -0.61
N HIS A 6 -5.86 -13.89 -0.31
CA HIS A 6 -4.90 -13.25 0.59
C HIS A 6 -5.56 -12.40 1.68
N GLY A 7 -6.79 -12.76 2.07
CA GLY A 7 -7.49 -12.17 3.22
C GLY A 7 -8.40 -10.97 2.89
N TRP A 8 -8.61 -10.67 1.61
CA TRP A 8 -9.65 -9.72 1.23
C TRP A 8 -10.95 -10.48 0.96
N ASP A 9 -11.97 -10.17 1.75
CA ASP A 9 -13.30 -10.75 1.64
C ASP A 9 -14.25 -9.75 0.97
N GLN A 10 -15.11 -10.23 0.07
CA GLN A 10 -16.10 -9.38 -0.58
C GLN A 10 -17.32 -9.19 0.33
N GLU A 11 -17.64 -7.94 0.65
CA GLU A 11 -18.84 -7.52 1.37
C GLU A 11 -19.66 -6.57 0.48
N GLY A 12 -20.59 -7.14 -0.27
CA GLY A 12 -21.39 -6.42 -1.28
C GLY A 12 -20.51 -5.87 -2.41
N ASP A 13 -20.55 -4.55 -2.61
CA ASP A 13 -19.75 -3.84 -3.63
C ASP A 13 -18.33 -3.52 -3.15
N ARG A 14 -18.01 -3.80 -1.88
CA ARG A 14 -16.73 -3.49 -1.26
C ARG A 14 -15.97 -4.76 -0.91
N TRP A 15 -14.68 -4.59 -0.66
CA TRP A 15 -13.79 -5.63 -0.16
C TRP A 15 -13.23 -5.18 1.17
N ARG A 16 -13.04 -6.13 2.09
CA ARG A 16 -12.51 -5.86 3.43
C ARG A 16 -11.33 -6.76 3.77
N PHE A 17 -10.35 -6.17 4.44
CA PHE A 17 -9.22 -6.85 5.05
C PHE A 17 -9.10 -6.31 6.48
N ALA A 18 -9.54 -7.09 7.47
CA ALA A 18 -9.76 -6.58 8.82
C ALA A 18 -10.59 -5.27 8.78
N ASP A 19 -10.06 -4.16 9.32
CA ASP A 19 -10.75 -2.85 9.32
C ASP A 19 -10.56 -2.06 8.01
N THR A 20 -9.69 -2.53 7.11
CA THR A 20 -9.39 -1.84 5.86
C THR A 20 -10.47 -2.13 4.83
N VAL A 21 -10.97 -1.07 4.20
CA VAL A 21 -12.01 -1.11 3.17
C VAL A 21 -11.41 -0.67 1.84
N GLY A 22 -11.72 -1.43 0.79
CA GLY A 22 -11.34 -1.11 -0.57
C GLY A 22 -12.40 -1.53 -1.57
N ARG A 23 -12.17 -1.17 -2.83
CA ARG A 23 -13.03 -1.57 -3.94
C ARG A 23 -12.24 -1.66 -5.24
N PRO A 24 -12.68 -2.51 -6.18
CA PRO A 24 -12.23 -2.41 -7.56
C PRO A 24 -12.70 -1.08 -8.15
N LYS A 25 -11.83 -0.39 -8.87
CA LYS A 25 -12.17 0.81 -9.63
C LYS A 25 -12.38 0.50 -11.12
N ASN A 26 -11.58 -0.41 -11.64
CA ASN A 26 -11.70 -1.01 -12.96
C ASN A 26 -11.02 -2.39 -12.93
N GLU A 27 -10.93 -3.05 -14.07
CA GLU A 27 -10.31 -4.37 -14.20
C GLU A 27 -8.85 -4.44 -13.72
N SER A 28 -8.16 -3.30 -13.65
CA SER A 28 -6.71 -3.21 -13.42
C SER A 28 -6.29 -2.50 -12.13
N VAL A 29 -7.24 -1.89 -11.39
CA VAL A 29 -6.96 -1.04 -10.24
C VAL A 29 -7.85 -1.39 -9.07
N PHE A 30 -7.20 -1.69 -7.95
CA PHE A 30 -7.86 -1.82 -6.64
C PHE A 30 -7.57 -0.57 -5.80
N VAL A 31 -8.61 0.05 -5.26
CA VAL A 31 -8.50 1.28 -4.47
C VAL A 31 -8.82 0.97 -3.02
N ILE A 32 -7.87 1.26 -2.13
CA ILE A 32 -8.09 1.30 -0.68
C ILE A 32 -8.67 2.66 -0.34
N GLU A 33 -9.87 2.66 0.23
CA GLU A 33 -10.61 3.87 0.57
C GLU A 33 -10.29 4.34 1.99
N ASP A 34 -10.25 3.40 2.94
CA ASP A 34 -10.00 3.66 4.35
C ASP A 34 -9.27 2.47 4.98
N PHE A 35 -8.26 2.75 5.81
CA PHE A 35 -7.59 1.70 6.58
C PHE A 35 -8.36 1.26 7.81
N GLY A 36 -9.30 2.08 8.30
CA GLY A 36 -10.04 1.84 9.53
C GLY A 36 -9.31 2.34 10.78
N GLU A 37 -9.93 2.11 11.95
CA GLU A 37 -9.37 2.47 13.26
C GLU A 37 -9.77 1.43 14.32
N PRO A 38 -8.84 0.94 15.17
CA PRO A 38 -7.42 1.34 15.31
C PRO A 38 -6.46 0.55 14.40
N THR A 39 -6.02 1.14 13.28
CA THR A 39 -5.09 0.50 12.34
C THR A 39 -3.68 1.06 12.45
N SER A 40 -2.70 0.18 12.70
CA SER A 40 -1.28 0.51 12.73
C SER A 40 -0.69 0.60 11.31
N ALA A 41 0.47 1.29 11.17
CA ALA A 41 1.18 1.36 9.89
C ALA A 41 1.53 -0.04 9.34
N ARG A 42 1.85 -1.00 10.23
CA ARG A 42 2.16 -2.38 9.81
C ARG A 42 0.93 -3.12 9.29
N GLN A 43 -0.23 -2.95 9.93
CA GLN A 43 -1.49 -3.51 9.43
C GLN A 43 -1.87 -2.90 8.09
N ALA A 44 -1.72 -1.59 7.92
CA ALA A 44 -1.93 -0.92 6.63
C ALA A 44 -0.99 -1.47 5.54
N LEU A 45 0.29 -1.69 5.86
CA LEU A 45 1.25 -2.32 4.95
C LEU A 45 0.81 -3.73 4.56
N SER A 46 0.38 -4.56 5.52
CA SER A 46 -0.13 -5.91 5.26
C SER A 46 -1.34 -5.87 4.33
N ALA A 47 -2.31 -4.98 4.57
CA ALA A 47 -3.48 -4.82 3.71
C ALA A 47 -3.09 -4.48 2.26
N ILE A 48 -2.13 -3.56 2.07
CA ILE A 48 -1.60 -3.20 0.74
C ILE A 48 -0.93 -4.41 0.08
N MET A 49 -0.06 -5.13 0.80
CA MET A 49 0.62 -6.32 0.27
C MET A 49 -0.38 -7.40 -0.14
N SER A 50 -1.36 -7.69 0.73
CA SER A 50 -2.43 -8.64 0.45
C SER A 50 -3.26 -8.23 -0.77
N ALA A 51 -3.57 -6.93 -0.91
CA ALA A 51 -4.30 -6.42 -2.07
C ALA A 51 -3.50 -6.61 -3.37
N MET A 52 -2.20 -6.30 -3.34
CA MET A 52 -1.31 -6.51 -4.49
C MET A 52 -1.23 -7.98 -4.89
N ALA A 53 -1.21 -8.90 -3.92
CA ALA A 53 -1.15 -10.34 -4.18
C ALA A 53 -2.47 -10.89 -4.74
N GLN A 54 -3.61 -10.54 -4.13
CA GLN A 54 -4.92 -11.10 -4.48
C GLN A 54 -5.46 -10.58 -5.81
N PHE A 55 -5.37 -9.26 -6.03
CA PHE A 55 -5.97 -8.67 -7.22
C PHE A 55 -5.02 -8.65 -8.41
N LYS A 56 -3.72 -8.93 -8.22
CA LYS A 56 -2.65 -8.79 -9.24
C LYS A 56 -2.67 -7.45 -9.98
N ASN A 57 -3.33 -6.47 -9.38
CA ASN A 57 -3.72 -5.19 -9.94
C ASN A 57 -2.88 -4.07 -9.33
N ARG A 58 -2.91 -2.89 -9.97
CA ARG A 58 -2.32 -1.69 -9.40
C ARG A 58 -3.12 -1.28 -8.17
N VAL A 59 -2.47 -1.18 -7.02
CA VAL A 59 -3.12 -0.71 -5.79
C VAL A 59 -3.00 0.81 -5.70
N GLN A 60 -4.13 1.46 -5.43
CA GLN A 60 -4.22 2.89 -5.14
C GLN A 60 -4.78 3.09 -3.73
N VAL A 61 -4.43 4.21 -3.09
CA VAL A 61 -4.93 4.57 -1.76
C VAL A 61 -5.50 5.99 -1.83
N VAL A 62 -6.73 6.21 -1.37
CA VAL A 62 -7.33 7.55 -1.33
C VAL A 62 -6.58 8.43 -0.31
N GLN A 63 -6.29 9.68 -0.67
CA GLN A 63 -5.68 10.64 0.25
C GLN A 63 -6.74 11.24 1.18
N THR A 64 -6.99 10.56 2.30
CA THR A 64 -7.74 11.11 3.44
C THR A 64 -6.75 11.46 4.55
N ASP A 65 -7.09 12.37 5.47
CA ASP A 65 -6.18 12.75 6.57
C ASP A 65 -5.65 11.54 7.36
N ARG A 66 -6.52 10.53 7.54
CA ARG A 66 -6.17 9.25 8.18
C ARG A 66 -5.16 8.46 7.35
N ASN A 67 -5.48 8.17 6.09
CA ASN A 67 -4.60 7.42 5.21
C ASN A 67 -3.26 8.14 5.05
N ASN A 68 -3.29 9.48 5.04
CA ASN A 68 -2.11 10.31 4.91
C ASN A 68 -1.12 10.09 6.05
N ARG A 69 -1.60 10.01 7.29
CA ARG A 69 -0.74 9.74 8.44
C ARG A 69 -0.05 8.37 8.35
N LEU A 70 -0.78 7.34 7.90
CA LEU A 70 -0.24 5.98 7.79
C LEU A 70 0.74 5.85 6.64
N ILE A 71 0.39 6.37 5.47
CA ILE A 71 1.24 6.33 4.27
C ILE A 71 2.53 7.12 4.47
N ARG A 72 2.48 8.30 5.11
CA ARG A 72 3.70 9.07 5.45
C ARG A 72 4.65 8.27 6.33
N LYS A 73 4.14 7.64 7.41
CA LYS A 73 4.96 6.76 8.27
C LYS A 73 5.62 5.63 7.47
N LEU A 74 4.88 5.00 6.55
CA LEU A 74 5.41 3.93 5.70
C LEU A 74 6.45 4.43 4.68
N LYS A 75 6.28 5.63 4.12
CA LYS A 75 7.26 6.29 3.25
C LYS A 75 8.54 6.62 4.01
N GLU A 76 8.43 7.24 5.19
CA GLU A 76 9.57 7.59 6.06
C GLU A 76 10.37 6.34 6.47
N ALA A 77 9.67 5.25 6.78
CA ALA A 77 10.29 3.96 7.07
C ALA A 77 10.86 3.25 5.82
N SER A 78 10.70 3.81 4.62
CA SER A 78 11.07 3.20 3.33
C SER A 78 10.43 1.82 3.09
N LEU A 79 9.27 1.58 3.69
CA LEU A 79 8.48 0.34 3.52
C LEU A 79 7.53 0.44 2.34
N LEU A 80 7.22 1.65 1.89
CA LEU A 80 6.26 1.90 0.82
C LEU A 80 6.77 3.00 -0.12
N ARG A 81 6.76 2.72 -1.42
CA ARG A 81 6.97 3.70 -2.48
C ARG A 81 5.65 4.01 -3.16
N VAL A 82 5.30 5.29 -3.22
CA VAL A 82 4.06 5.78 -3.85
C VAL A 82 4.32 6.94 -4.78
N ALA A 83 3.46 7.12 -5.77
CA ALA A 83 3.34 8.34 -6.57
C ALA A 83 1.98 9.01 -6.30
N ASP A 84 1.97 10.34 -6.28
CA ASP A 84 0.73 11.12 -6.23
C ASP A 84 -0.01 11.00 -7.56
N ILE A 85 -1.31 10.73 -7.49
CA ILE A 85 -2.21 10.60 -8.64
C ILE A 85 -3.44 11.47 -8.38
N LYS A 86 -3.77 12.33 -9.33
CA LYS A 86 -5.05 13.05 -9.32
C LYS A 86 -6.02 12.34 -10.26
N VAL A 87 -7.17 11.93 -9.73
CA VAL A 87 -8.24 11.28 -10.50
C VAL A 87 -9.51 12.11 -10.35
N GLY A 88 -9.84 12.89 -11.38
CA GLY A 88 -10.93 13.86 -11.29
C GLY A 88 -10.66 14.87 -10.17
N GLN A 89 -11.55 14.89 -9.17
CA GLN A 89 -11.41 15.73 -7.98
C GLN A 89 -10.73 15.04 -6.79
N THR A 90 -10.46 13.74 -6.86
CA THR A 90 -9.89 12.98 -5.75
C THR A 90 -8.38 12.84 -5.88
N GLN A 91 -7.65 13.13 -4.80
CA GLN A 91 -6.23 12.82 -4.68
C GLN A 91 -6.04 11.39 -4.18
N GLN A 92 -5.12 10.66 -4.81
CA GLN A 92 -4.83 9.26 -4.52
C GLN A 92 -3.31 9.02 -4.56
N TRP A 93 -2.85 7.95 -3.95
CA TRP A 93 -1.51 7.43 -4.10
C TRP A 93 -1.51 6.15 -4.91
N GLY A 94 -0.75 6.08 -5.99
CA GLY A 94 -0.44 4.81 -6.64
C GLY A 94 0.71 4.12 -5.93
N VAL A 95 0.51 2.88 -5.51
CA VAL A 95 1.57 2.06 -4.91
C VAL A 95 2.50 1.58 -6.03
N LEU A 96 3.78 1.99 -5.94
CA LEU A 96 4.82 1.62 -6.90
C LEU A 96 5.64 0.42 -6.44
N GLY A 97 5.74 0.23 -5.12
CA GLY A 97 6.50 -0.88 -4.56
C GLY A 97 6.36 -0.94 -3.05
N VAL A 98 6.44 -2.16 -2.52
CA VAL A 98 6.29 -2.46 -1.10
C VAL A 98 7.49 -3.27 -0.63
N HIS A 99 8.02 -2.92 0.54
CA HIS A 99 9.10 -3.64 1.18
C HIS A 99 8.63 -4.17 2.54
N PRO A 100 8.64 -5.50 2.76
CA PRO A 100 8.16 -6.08 4.03
C PRO A 100 9.10 -5.80 5.20
N LYS A 101 10.35 -5.43 4.91
CA LYS A 101 11.38 -5.05 5.89
C LYS A 101 12.04 -3.77 5.44
N ARG A 102 12.45 -2.95 6.41
CA ARG A 102 13.18 -1.71 6.13
C ARG A 102 14.44 -2.05 5.32
N PRO A 103 14.66 -1.42 4.16
CA PRO A 103 15.85 -1.69 3.37
C PRO A 103 17.10 -1.38 4.19
N THR A 104 18.06 -2.31 4.19
CA THR A 104 19.34 -2.12 4.88
C THR A 104 20.06 -0.94 4.21
N PRO A 105 20.54 0.06 4.97
CA PRO A 105 21.34 1.13 4.38
C PRO A 105 22.54 0.50 3.69
N LYS A 106 22.74 0.80 2.39
CA LYS A 106 23.92 0.35 1.66
C LYS A 106 25.14 0.88 2.42
N ARG A 107 25.91 0.00 3.05
CA ARG A 107 27.26 0.35 3.54
C ARG A 107 28.03 0.87 2.32
N SER A 108 28.35 2.16 2.32
CA SER A 108 29.11 2.75 1.23
C SER A 108 30.45 2.06 1.20
N LYS A 109 30.71 1.31 0.12
CA LYS A 109 32.02 0.71 -0.14
C LYS A 109 32.97 1.80 -0.63
N TRP A 110 33.15 2.87 0.15
CA TRP A 110 34.36 3.66 0.04
C TRP A 110 35.47 2.72 0.48
N LYS A 111 35.97 1.96 -0.49
CA LYS A 111 37.28 1.33 -0.40
C LYS A 111 38.22 2.51 -0.27
N PHE A 112 38.60 2.85 0.96
CA PHE A 112 39.78 3.64 1.20
C PHE A 112 40.92 2.84 0.61
N TRP A 113 41.38 3.24 -0.58
CA TRP A 113 42.74 3.00 -1.01
C TRP A 113 43.61 3.91 -0.14
N ALA A 114 43.79 3.51 1.12
CA ALA A 114 44.76 4.14 2.00
C ALA A 114 46.04 3.34 1.87
N SER A 115 46.89 3.87 0.97
CA SER A 115 48.37 3.73 0.87
C SER A 115 48.95 2.32 0.71
#